data_AF-A0A420YHP8-F1
#
_entry.id   AF-A0A420YHP8-F1
#
_cell.length_a   1.000
_cell.length_b   1.000
_cell.length_c   1.000
_cell.angle_alpha   90.00
_cell.angle_beta   90.00
_cell.angle_gamma   90.00
#
_symmetry.space_group_name_H-M   'P 1'
#
loop_
_entity.id
_entity.type
_entity.pdbx_description
1 polymer ?
#
loop_
_entity_poly.entity_id
_entity_poly.type
_entity_poly.pdbx_seq_one_letter_code
_entity_poly.pdbx_strand_id
1 'polypeptide(L)'
;MSQHYAWWMMLPHEQFRQIIDPENQVCILLASHWIAVKQIMAVITEAEWEAKGEAAQRASGDGNVELGMIRWLKYLNGLVDAEHAAYNQWPMWVEAQLDRDRGFFGKTR
;
A
#
# COMPACT_ATOMS: atom_id res chain seq x y z
N MET A 1 -9.30 -6.94 -8.40
CA MET A 1 -8.43 -6.02 -9.18
C MET A 1 -9.16 -5.08 -10.16
N SER A 2 -10.48 -5.21 -10.46
CA SER A 2 -11.09 -4.45 -11.58
C SER A 2 -11.60 -3.03 -11.25
N GLN A 3 -12.15 -2.76 -10.06
CA GLN A 3 -12.79 -1.46 -9.78
C GLN A 3 -11.79 -0.31 -9.51
N HIS A 4 -10.75 -0.53 -8.71
CA HIS A 4 -9.73 0.50 -8.46
C HIS A 4 -8.98 0.87 -9.75
N TYR A 5 -8.62 -0.12 -10.56
CA TYR A 5 -7.96 0.10 -11.85
C TYR A 5 -8.87 0.84 -12.83
N ALA A 6 -10.17 0.52 -12.87
CA ALA A 6 -11.15 1.26 -13.67
C ALA A 6 -11.23 2.74 -13.25
N TRP A 7 -11.21 3.02 -11.94
CA TRP A 7 -11.19 4.39 -11.44
C TRP A 7 -9.91 5.13 -11.86
N TRP A 8 -8.73 4.49 -11.77
CA TRP A 8 -7.47 5.06 -12.26
C TRP A 8 -7.51 5.40 -13.76
N MET A 9 -8.18 4.56 -14.57
CA MET A 9 -8.35 4.82 -16.00
C MET A 9 -9.31 5.96 -16.33
N MET A 10 -10.12 6.41 -15.37
CA MET A 10 -11.05 7.55 -15.57
C MET A 10 -10.42 8.91 -15.25
N LEU A 11 -9.20 8.93 -14.67
CA LEU A 11 -8.49 10.18 -14.40
C LEU A 11 -8.00 10.82 -15.72
N PRO A 12 -8.20 12.15 -15.90
CA PRO A 12 -7.58 12.88 -17.00
C PRO A 12 -6.07 12.68 -17.03
N HIS A 13 -5.49 12.54 -18.23
CA HIS A 13 -4.08 12.18 -18.41
C HIS A 13 -3.11 13.10 -17.65
N GLU A 14 -3.35 14.42 -17.69
CA GLU A 14 -2.52 15.41 -16.98
C GLU A 14 -2.53 15.21 -15.46
N GLN A 15 -3.69 14.87 -14.88
CA GLN A 15 -3.81 14.63 -13.44
C GLN A 15 -3.13 13.32 -13.07
N PHE A 16 -3.32 12.27 -13.87
CA PHE A 16 -2.63 11.01 -13.67
C PHE A 16 -1.11 11.18 -13.72
N ARG A 17 -0.61 11.94 -14.70
CA ARG A 17 0.82 12.23 -14.87
C ARG A 17 1.42 12.89 -13.62
N GLN A 18 0.73 13.86 -13.03
CA GLN A 18 1.19 14.51 -11.79
C GLN A 18 1.23 13.56 -10.59
N ILE A 19 0.31 12.59 -10.53
CA ILE A 19 0.23 11.62 -9.43
C ILE A 19 1.37 10.60 -9.51
N ILE A 20 1.79 10.22 -10.72
CA ILE A 20 2.87 9.24 -10.93
C ILE A 20 4.25 9.90 -11.06
N ASP A 21 4.33 11.23 -10.98
CA ASP A 21 5.57 11.98 -11.13
C ASP A 21 6.52 11.71 -9.96
N PRO A 22 7.71 11.12 -10.20
CA PRO A 22 8.68 10.84 -9.15
C PRO A 22 9.37 12.10 -8.60
N GLU A 23 9.20 13.26 -9.23
CA GLU A 23 9.70 14.53 -8.68
C GLU A 23 8.68 15.17 -7.72
N ASN A 24 7.44 14.70 -7.72
CA ASN A 24 6.39 15.21 -6.83
C ASN A 24 6.42 14.51 -5.46
N GLN A 25 7.19 15.08 -4.55
CA GLN A 25 7.38 14.56 -3.19
C GLN A 25 6.06 14.37 -2.42
N VAL A 26 5.09 15.27 -2.61
CA VAL A 26 3.77 15.15 -1.96
C VAL A 26 3.05 13.89 -2.45
N CYS A 27 3.07 13.62 -3.75
CA CYS A 27 2.45 12.42 -4.30
C CYS A 27 3.17 11.14 -3.87
N ILE A 28 4.51 11.15 -3.78
CA ILE A 28 5.29 10.04 -3.23
C ILE A 28 4.89 9.76 -1.78
N LEU A 29 4.84 10.79 -0.93
CA LEU A 29 4.42 10.66 0.46
C LEU A 29 2.98 10.12 0.57
N LEU A 30 2.05 10.65 -0.21
CA LEU A 30 0.66 10.18 -0.20
C LEU A 30 0.57 8.71 -0.62
N ALA A 31 1.35 8.30 -1.64
CA ALA A 31 1.39 6.91 -2.08
C ALA A 31 2.00 5.99 -1.02
N SER A 32 3.10 6.39 -0.35
CA SER A 32 3.73 5.58 0.71
C SER A 32 2.77 5.41 1.91
N HIS A 33 2.10 6.48 2.33
CA HIS A 33 1.11 6.44 3.40
C HIS A 33 -0.11 5.60 3.03
N TRP A 34 -0.60 5.71 1.80
CA TRP A 34 -1.73 4.91 1.33
C TRP A 34 -1.45 3.42 1.40
N ILE A 35 -0.26 2.99 0.95
CA ILE A 35 0.15 1.58 1.04
C ILE A 35 0.26 1.17 2.52
N ALA A 36 0.90 1.99 3.35
CA ALA A 36 1.05 1.71 4.78
C ALA A 36 -0.30 1.56 5.50
N VAL A 37 -1.28 2.42 5.20
CA VAL A 37 -2.65 2.32 5.74
C VAL A 37 -3.32 1.02 5.32
N LYS A 38 -3.17 0.61 4.05
CA LYS A 38 -3.74 -0.66 3.57
C LYS A 38 -3.21 -1.86 4.35
N GLN A 39 -1.92 -1.85 4.69
CA GLN A 39 -1.32 -2.94 5.47
C GLN A 39 -1.99 -3.04 6.85
N ILE A 40 -2.15 -1.94 7.58
CA ILE A 40 -2.84 -1.98 8.88
C ILE A 40 -4.32 -2.40 8.75
N MET A 41 -5.00 -1.89 7.72
CA MET A 41 -6.39 -2.24 7.46
C MET A 41 -6.58 -3.73 7.15
N ALA A 42 -5.53 -4.44 6.72
CA ALA A 42 -5.62 -5.89 6.46
C ALA A 42 -6.01 -6.65 7.73
N VAL A 43 -5.34 -6.42 8.87
CA VAL A 43 -5.72 -7.06 10.17
C VAL A 43 -7.19 -6.78 10.53
N ILE A 44 -7.61 -5.51 10.40
CA ILE A 44 -8.96 -5.08 10.79
C ILE A 44 -10.00 -5.78 9.90
N THR A 45 -9.74 -5.79 8.59
CA THR A 45 -10.63 -6.39 7.60
C THR A 45 -10.70 -7.92 7.78
N GLU A 46 -9.58 -8.57 8.07
CA GLU A 46 -9.53 -10.00 8.40
C GLU A 46 -10.40 -10.30 9.64
N ALA A 47 -10.23 -9.55 10.72
CA ALA A 47 -11.00 -9.73 11.94
C ALA A 47 -12.52 -9.53 11.71
N GLU A 48 -12.90 -8.53 10.92
CA GLU A 48 -14.30 -8.30 10.54
C GLU A 48 -14.89 -9.46 9.73
N TRP A 49 -14.09 -10.09 8.86
CA TRP A 49 -14.54 -11.21 8.04
C TRP A 49 -14.63 -12.51 8.81
N GLU A 50 -13.69 -12.75 9.73
CA GLU A 50 -13.77 -13.88 10.66
C GLU A 50 -15.05 -13.77 11.51
N ALA A 51 -15.39 -12.57 12.00
CA ALA A 51 -16.64 -12.33 12.72
C ALA A 51 -17.90 -12.57 11.87
N LYS A 52 -17.83 -12.37 10.56
CA LYS A 52 -18.94 -12.62 9.61
C LYS A 52 -19.00 -14.05 9.08
N GLY A 53 -17.98 -14.88 9.34
CA GLY A 53 -17.88 -16.25 8.81
C GLY A 53 -17.52 -16.33 7.32
N GLU A 54 -17.02 -15.25 6.71
CA GLU A 54 -16.77 -15.13 5.27
C GLU A 54 -15.29 -15.30 4.87
N ALA A 55 -14.42 -15.67 5.82
CA ALA A 55 -12.96 -15.73 5.66
C ALA A 55 -12.44 -16.62 4.50
N ALA A 56 -13.28 -17.52 3.96
CA ALA A 56 -12.94 -18.40 2.85
C ALA A 56 -13.04 -17.72 1.47
N GLN A 57 -13.82 -16.64 1.31
CA GLN A 57 -14.18 -16.10 -0.02
C GLN A 57 -13.04 -15.34 -0.75
N ARG A 58 -11.92 -15.02 -0.09
CA ARG A 58 -10.77 -14.32 -0.72
C ARG A 58 -9.45 -15.09 -0.72
N ALA A 59 -9.44 -16.37 -0.35
CA ALA A 59 -8.22 -17.13 -0.12
C ALA A 59 -7.32 -17.37 -1.35
N SER A 60 -7.74 -17.03 -2.57
CA SER A 60 -7.21 -17.63 -3.79
C SER A 60 -6.52 -16.70 -4.79
N GLY A 61 -6.13 -15.45 -4.45
CA GLY A 61 -5.47 -14.61 -5.47
C GLY A 61 -4.77 -13.31 -5.10
N ASP A 62 -4.58 -12.95 -3.83
CA ASP A 62 -4.07 -11.60 -3.47
C ASP A 62 -2.58 -11.54 -3.08
N GLY A 63 -1.94 -12.66 -2.69
CA GLY A 63 -0.55 -12.62 -2.18
C GLY A 63 0.50 -12.08 -3.13
N ASN A 64 0.36 -12.29 -4.45
CA ASN A 64 1.29 -11.72 -5.43
C ASN A 64 1.13 -10.20 -5.57
N VAL A 65 -0.11 -9.70 -5.39
CA VAL A 65 -0.39 -8.25 -5.39
C VAL A 65 0.17 -7.61 -4.13
N GLU A 66 0.00 -8.25 -2.96
CA GLU A 66 0.57 -7.78 -1.71
C GLU A 66 2.10 -7.70 -1.77
N LEU A 67 2.77 -8.73 -2.30
CA LEU A 67 4.22 -8.70 -2.48
C LEU A 67 4.67 -7.56 -3.41
N GLY A 68 3.91 -7.29 -4.47
CA GLY A 68 4.13 -6.14 -5.35
C GLY A 68 4.00 -4.81 -4.62
N MET A 69 2.98 -4.67 -3.77
CA MET A 69 2.73 -3.46 -2.98
C MET A 69 3.82 -3.21 -1.93
N ILE A 70 4.34 -4.25 -1.29
CA ILE A 70 5.46 -4.14 -0.33
C ILE A 70 6.73 -3.65 -1.05
N ARG A 71 7.04 -4.23 -2.22
CA ARG A 71 8.18 -3.78 -3.03
C ARG A 71 8.02 -2.33 -3.50
N TRP A 72 6.80 -1.94 -3.83
CA TRP A 72 6.51 -0.56 -4.25
C TRP A 72 6.65 0.42 -3.08
N LEU A 73 6.20 0.07 -1.88
CA LEU A 73 6.41 0.88 -0.67
C LEU A 73 7.89 1.16 -0.43
N LYS A 74 8.74 0.12 -0.52
CA LYS A 74 10.19 0.24 -0.39
C LYS A 74 10.81 1.17 -1.43
N TYR A 75 10.36 1.05 -2.68
CA TYR A 75 10.78 1.95 -3.74
C TYR A 75 10.39 3.41 -3.45
N LEU A 76 9.13 3.66 -3.08
CA LEU A 76 8.64 5.00 -2.78
C LEU A 76 9.36 5.63 -1.58
N ASN A 77 9.60 4.86 -0.52
CA ASN A 77 10.32 5.35 0.65
C ASN A 77 11.75 5.79 0.31
N GLY A 78 12.40 5.11 -0.64
CA GLY A 78 13.73 5.48 -1.13
C GLY A 78 13.78 6.72 -2.02
N LEU A 79 12.63 7.20 -2.53
CA LEU A 79 12.53 8.41 -3.35
C LEU A 79 12.24 9.68 -2.54
N VAL A 80 11.90 9.54 -1.26
CA VAL A 80 11.61 10.69 -0.40
C VAL A 80 12.91 11.43 -0.09
N ASP A 81 12.91 12.75 -0.33
CA ASP A 81 14.07 13.59 -0.07
C ASP A 81 14.27 13.87 1.44
N ALA A 82 15.38 14.54 1.77
CA ALA A 82 15.73 14.84 3.16
C ALA A 82 14.78 15.85 3.83
N GLU A 83 14.15 16.74 3.08
CA GLU A 83 13.22 17.75 3.62
C GLU A 83 11.90 17.09 4.05
N HIS A 84 11.48 16.07 3.31
CA HIS A 84 10.22 15.36 3.50
C HIS A 84 10.36 14.08 4.34
N ALA A 85 11.58 13.66 4.65
CA ALA A 85 11.88 12.44 5.41
C ALA A 85 11.15 12.37 6.77
N ALA A 86 10.94 13.51 7.43
CA ALA A 86 10.21 13.57 8.70
C ALA A 86 8.77 13.07 8.57
N TYR A 87 8.11 13.34 7.43
CA TYR A 87 6.76 12.87 7.15
C TYR A 87 6.73 11.40 6.74
N ASN A 88 7.83 10.85 6.24
CA ASN A 88 7.90 9.46 5.78
C ASN A 88 8.34 8.45 6.85
N GLN A 89 8.52 8.88 8.10
CA GLN A 89 8.97 8.01 9.19
C GLN A 89 8.02 6.83 9.44
N TRP A 90 6.72 7.06 9.38
CA TRP A 90 5.74 6.01 9.63
C TRP A 90 5.67 4.98 8.48
N PRO A 91 5.57 5.37 7.20
CA PRO A 91 5.70 4.41 6.09
C PRO A 91 7.01 3.62 6.09
N MET A 92 8.13 4.25 6.47
CA MET A 92 9.41 3.55 6.66
C MET A 92 9.37 2.53 7.81
N TRP A 93 8.70 2.86 8.90
CA TRP A 93 8.51 1.91 10.01
C TRP A 93 7.65 0.71 9.57
N VAL A 94 6.58 0.95 8.79
CA VAL A 94 5.74 -0.11 8.23
C VAL A 94 6.54 -1.02 7.30
N GLU A 95 7.35 -0.45 6.40
CA GLU A 95 8.30 -1.21 5.57
C GLU A 95 9.23 -2.06 6.44
N ALA A 96 9.81 -1.48 7.50
CA ALA A 96 10.72 -2.20 8.38
C ALA A 96 10.05 -3.36 9.14
N GLN A 97 8.76 -3.25 9.49
CA GLN A 97 8.02 -4.38 10.06
C GLN A 97 7.80 -5.47 9.02
N LEU A 98 7.41 -5.09 7.79
CA LEU A 98 7.14 -6.03 6.70
C LEU A 98 8.41 -6.74 6.19
N ASP A 99 9.56 -6.08 6.23
CA ASP A 99 10.86 -6.67 5.91
C ASP A 99 11.28 -7.72 6.97
N ARG A 100 10.86 -7.54 8.23
CA ARG A 100 11.11 -8.51 9.32
C ARG A 100 10.15 -9.67 9.27
N ASP A 101 8.87 -9.36 9.16
CA ASP A 101 7.77 -10.32 9.10
C ASP A 101 6.72 -9.83 8.09
N ARG A 102 6.62 -10.54 6.97
CA ARG A 102 5.65 -10.23 5.92
C ARG A 102 4.21 -10.41 6.40
N GLY A 103 3.99 -11.18 7.46
CA GLY A 103 2.69 -11.40 8.07
C GLY A 103 2.38 -10.46 9.24
N PHE A 104 3.21 -9.44 9.47
CA PHE A 104 3.08 -8.59 10.66
C PHE A 104 1.72 -7.89 10.77
N PHE A 105 1.15 -7.48 9.63
CA PHE A 105 -0.15 -6.82 9.57
C PHE A 105 -1.28 -7.72 9.03
N GLY A 106 -1.19 -9.04 9.25
CA GLY A 106 -2.20 -10.00 8.78
C GLY A 106 -1.55 -11.12 7.98
N LYS A 107 -2.32 -12.15 7.63
CA LYS A 107 -1.73 -13.32 6.96
C LYS A 107 -1.39 -12.95 5.53
N THR A 108 -0.10 -12.87 5.20
CA THR A 108 0.36 -12.91 3.79
C THR A 108 -0.12 -14.24 3.21
N ARG A 109 -1.13 -14.21 2.34
CA ARG A 109 -1.77 -15.41 1.79
C ARG A 109 -1.28 -15.69 0.37
#